data_AF-A0AAC8Q7V0-F1
#
_entry.id   AF-A0AAC8Q7V0-F1
#
_cell.length_a   1.000
_cell.length_b   1.000
_cell.length_c   1.000
_cell.angle_alpha   90.00
_cell.angle_beta   90.00
_cell.angle_gamma   90.00
#
_symmetry.space_group_name_H-M   'P 1'
#
loop_
_entity.id
_entity.type
_entity.pdbx_description
1 polymer ?
#
loop_
_entity_poly.entity_id
_entity_poly.type
_entity_poly.pdbx_seq_one_letter_code
_entity_poly.pdbx_strand_id
1 'polypeptide(L)'
;MELRIRGVSKTYPNGVRALKDVTLTIPAGMYGLLGPNGAVLLSTHIVEDVSELCTRMAIIDQGELLLEAEPLRAVAGLHGRIWRRIISKHELPAVEREHAVISTKLLAGRTVVRVFSDTAPGPGFEPVEPDLEDVYFSTMAGHLGRRREQPEPEAAP
;
A
#
# COMPACT_ATOMS: atom_id res chain seq x y z
N MET A 1 11.91 15.35 -0.72
CA MET A 1 10.99 14.61 0.16
C MET A 1 11.84 13.71 1.06
N GLU A 2 11.54 13.61 2.36
CA GLU A 2 12.30 12.79 3.31
C GLU A 2 11.32 11.90 4.12
N LEU A 3 11.72 10.67 4.40
CA LEU A 3 10.98 9.73 5.23
C LEU A 3 11.41 9.92 6.69
N ARG A 4 10.46 10.18 7.58
CA ARG A 4 10.69 10.26 9.03
C ARG A 4 9.93 9.15 9.75
N ILE A 5 10.67 8.28 10.40
CA ILE A 5 10.19 7.21 11.27
C ILE A 5 10.48 7.65 12.71
N ARG A 6 9.50 7.59 13.61
CA ARG A 6 9.66 7.97 15.03
C ARG A 6 9.02 6.94 15.94
N GLY A 7 9.81 6.42 16.87
CA GLY A 7 9.36 5.51 17.92
C GLY A 7 8.70 4.22 17.45
N VAL A 8 9.01 3.75 16.24
CA VAL A 8 8.36 2.56 15.69
C VAL A 8 8.84 1.31 16.44
N SER A 9 7.88 0.58 16.99
CA SER A 9 8.12 -0.66 17.71
C SER A 9 7.20 -1.76 17.16
N LYS A 10 7.73 -2.96 16.95
CA LYS A 10 6.97 -4.12 16.48
C LYS A 10 7.41 -5.34 17.26
N THR A 11 6.42 -6.04 17.80
CA THR A 11 6.59 -7.37 18.39
C THR A 11 5.68 -8.31 17.61
N TYR A 12 6.25 -9.42 17.13
CA TYR A 12 5.49 -10.46 16.44
C TYR A 12 4.65 -11.28 17.46
N PRO A 13 3.61 -12.00 17.01
CA PRO A 13 2.77 -12.82 17.89
C PRO A 13 3.56 -13.87 18.72
N ASN A 14 4.69 -14.35 18.20
CA ASN A 14 5.61 -15.26 18.89
C ASN A 14 6.46 -14.58 20.00
N GLY A 15 6.22 -13.31 20.30
CA GLY A 15 6.95 -12.55 21.32
C GLY A 15 8.28 -11.96 20.86
N VAL A 16 8.74 -12.26 19.64
CA VAL A 16 9.99 -11.69 19.10
C VAL A 16 9.81 -10.20 18.85
N ARG A 17 10.65 -9.38 19.47
CA ARG A 17 10.67 -7.93 19.26
C ARG A 17 11.51 -7.59 18.03
N ALA A 18 10.82 -7.31 16.93
CA ALA A 18 11.44 -6.97 15.65
C ALA A 18 12.00 -5.55 15.63
N LEU A 19 11.28 -4.59 16.22
CA LEU A 19 11.68 -3.19 16.32
C LEU A 19 11.45 -2.68 17.73
N LYS A 20 12.41 -1.94 18.29
CA LYS A 20 12.32 -1.29 19.60
C LYS A 20 12.66 0.19 19.45
N ASP A 21 11.65 1.04 19.54
CA ASP A 21 11.76 2.50 19.55
C ASP A 21 12.62 3.07 18.39
N VAL A 22 12.39 2.56 17.18
CA VAL A 22 13.18 2.94 16.01
C VAL A 22 12.79 4.34 15.56
N THR A 23 13.75 5.26 15.61
CA THR A 23 13.64 6.63 15.10
C THR A 23 14.71 6.88 14.05
N LEU A 24 14.30 7.37 12.89
CA LEU A 24 15.08 7.34 11.66
C LEU A 24 14.60 8.45 10.74
N THR A 25 15.52 9.21 10.14
CA THR A 25 15.21 10.17 9.08
C THR A 25 16.03 9.80 7.85
N ILE A 26 15.35 9.51 6.75
CA ILE A 26 15.95 9.09 5.48
C ILE A 26 15.64 10.15 4.42
N PRO A 27 16.67 10.79 3.83
CA PRO A 27 16.50 11.62 2.64
C PRO A 27 15.97 10.84 1.42
N ALA A 28 15.69 11.52 0.31
CA ALA A 28 15.32 10.83 -0.92
C ALA A 28 16.43 9.88 -1.40
N GLY A 29 16.09 8.63 -1.74
CA GLY A 29 17.01 7.57 -2.18
C GLY A 29 16.51 6.15 -1.87
N MET A 30 17.28 5.14 -2.24
CA MET A 30 17.00 3.74 -1.92
C MET A 30 17.89 3.29 -0.76
N TYR A 31 17.29 2.72 0.29
CA TYR A 31 18.00 2.34 1.51
C TYR A 31 17.62 0.91 1.91
N GLY A 32 18.62 0.06 2.11
CA GLY A 32 18.44 -1.26 2.72
C GLY A 32 18.95 -1.23 4.15
N LEU A 33 18.09 -1.55 5.12
CA LEU A 33 18.50 -1.81 6.50
C LEU A 33 18.70 -3.31 6.67
N LEU A 34 19.94 -3.74 6.88
CA LEU A 34 20.26 -5.14 7.11
C LEU A 34 20.35 -5.40 8.62
N GLY A 35 19.50 -6.30 9.11
CA GLY A 35 19.57 -6.84 10.47
C GLY A 35 20.05 -8.29 10.46
N PRO A 36 20.59 -8.78 11.58
CA PRO A 36 21.04 -10.18 11.72
C PRO A 36 19.94 -11.23 11.47
N ASN A 37 18.67 -10.82 11.47
CA ASN A 37 17.49 -11.68 11.26
C ASN A 37 16.67 -11.33 9.99
N GLY A 38 17.18 -10.47 9.10
CA GLY A 38 16.47 -10.08 7.88
C GLY A 38 16.80 -8.67 7.38
N ALA A 39 16.42 -8.38 6.13
CA ALA A 39 16.59 -7.07 5.49
C ALA A 39 15.26 -6.30 5.46
N VAL A 40 15.30 -5.00 5.77
CA VAL A 40 14.19 -4.06 5.57
C VAL A 40 14.57 -3.13 4.43
N LEU A 41 13.89 -3.22 3.29
CA LEU A 41 14.05 -2.26 2.19
C LEU A 41 13.13 -1.06 2.44
N LEU A 42 13.73 0.13 2.54
CA LEU A 42 13.04 1.40 2.63
C LEU A 42 13.21 2.13 1.29
N SER A 43 12.25 1.92 0.40
CA SER A 43 12.17 2.63 -0.87
C SER A 43 11.37 3.91 -0.69
N THR A 44 11.94 5.04 -1.10
CA THR A 44 11.25 6.34 -1.07
C THR A 44 10.60 6.69 -2.41
N HIS A 45 10.94 6.01 -3.51
CA HIS A 45 10.51 6.39 -4.87
C HIS A 45 10.23 5.23 -5.83
N ILE A 46 10.50 3.97 -5.44
CA ILE A 46 10.31 2.83 -6.33
C ILE A 46 9.54 1.76 -5.56
N VAL A 47 8.21 1.87 -5.61
CA VAL A 47 7.30 0.89 -5.02
C VAL A 47 7.45 -0.46 -5.73
N GLU A 48 7.82 -0.45 -7.01
CA GLU A 48 8.05 -1.64 -7.84
C GLU A 48 9.19 -2.54 -7.32
N ASP A 49 10.29 -1.98 -6.81
CA ASP A 49 11.42 -2.73 -6.26
C ASP A 49 11.01 -3.63 -5.07
N VAL A 50 9.99 -3.21 -4.31
CA VAL A 50 9.46 -4.01 -3.20
C VAL A 50 8.81 -5.29 -3.72
N SER A 51 8.14 -5.23 -4.88
CA SER A 51 7.54 -6.43 -5.49
C SER A 51 8.59 -7.43 -5.97
N GLU A 52 9.76 -6.97 -6.38
CA GLU A 52 10.84 -7.82 -6.92
C GLU A 52 11.76 -8.39 -5.83
N LEU A 53 12.02 -7.60 -4.78
CA LEU A 53 13.05 -7.90 -3.79
C LEU A 53 12.53 -8.49 -2.48
N CYS A 54 11.25 -8.28 -2.16
CA CYS A 54 10.69 -8.64 -0.85
C CYS A 54 9.74 -9.83 -0.92
N THR A 55 9.95 -10.83 -0.06
CA THR A 55 8.98 -11.92 0.13
C THR A 55 7.81 -11.53 1.03
N ARG A 56 7.99 -10.52 1.89
CA ARG A 56 6.96 -9.93 2.75
C ARG A 56 7.14 -8.43 2.84
N MET A 57 6.04 -7.71 2.95
CA MET A 57 6.02 -6.26 3.15
C MET A 57 4.98 -5.86 4.18
N ALA A 58 5.12 -4.62 4.66
CA ALA A 58 4.19 -4.00 5.58
C ALA A 58 3.92 -2.56 5.16
N ILE A 59 2.65 -2.13 5.24
CA ILE A 59 2.26 -0.72 5.11
C ILE A 59 1.98 -0.21 6.51
N ILE A 60 2.70 0.84 6.90
CA ILE A 60 2.58 1.49 8.20
C ILE A 60 2.23 2.94 7.96
N ASP A 61 1.22 3.45 8.66
CA ASP A 61 0.90 4.88 8.71
C ASP A 61 0.71 5.31 10.16
N GLN A 62 1.22 6.49 10.50
CA GLN A 62 1.16 7.08 11.86
C GLN A 62 1.57 6.11 13.00
N GLY A 63 2.51 5.19 12.73
CA GLY A 63 2.98 4.20 13.70
C GLY A 63 2.11 2.94 13.82
N GLU A 64 1.02 2.85 13.06
CA GLU A 64 0.14 1.68 13.02
C GLU A 64 0.41 0.82 11.78
N LEU A 65 0.43 -0.50 11.97
CA LEU A 65 0.53 -1.45 10.88
C LEU A 65 -0.85 -1.64 10.23
N LEU A 66 -1.02 -1.08 9.04
CA LEU A 66 -2.27 -1.15 8.27
C LEU A 66 -2.39 -2.49 7.52
N LEU A 67 -1.30 -2.94 6.89
CA LEU A 67 -1.25 -4.15 6.08
C LEU A 67 0.07 -4.88 6.32
N GLU A 68 0.03 -6.20 6.40
CA GLU A 68 1.20 -7.08 6.35
C GLU A 68 0.88 -8.23 5.37
N ALA A 69 1.64 -8.35 4.28
CA ALA A 69 1.33 -9.30 3.21
C ALA A 69 2.56 -9.66 2.35
N GLU A 70 2.42 -10.71 1.55
CA GLU A 70 3.32 -10.96 0.41
C GLU A 70 2.94 -9.99 -0.73
N PRO A 71 3.89 -9.25 -1.34
CA PRO A 71 3.58 -8.23 -2.35
C PRO A 71 2.73 -8.76 -3.51
N LEU A 72 3.13 -9.89 -4.10
CA LEU A 72 2.42 -10.50 -5.22
C LEU A 72 0.99 -10.92 -4.85
N ARG A 73 0.77 -11.43 -3.62
CA ARG A 73 -0.58 -11.80 -3.15
C ARG A 73 -1.44 -10.56 -2.88
N ALA A 74 -0.84 -9.49 -2.37
CA ALA A 74 -1.55 -8.23 -2.15
C ALA A 74 -2.02 -7.60 -3.46
N VAL A 75 -1.16 -7.58 -4.48
CA VAL A 75 -1.51 -7.13 -5.84
C VAL A 75 -2.60 -8.02 -6.43
N ALA A 76 -2.45 -9.34 -6.31
CA ALA A 76 -3.44 -10.28 -6.83
C ALA A 76 -4.84 -10.08 -6.20
N GLY A 77 -4.90 -9.66 -4.94
CA GLY A 77 -6.15 -9.34 -4.23
C GLY A 77 -6.92 -8.13 -4.78
N LEU A 78 -6.31 -7.36 -5.69
CA LEU A 78 -6.90 -6.21 -6.36
C LEU A 78 -7.34 -6.49 -7.81
N HIS A 79 -7.09 -7.70 -8.36
CA HIS A 79 -7.51 -8.00 -9.74
C HIS A 79 -9.01 -7.81 -9.90
N GLY A 80 -9.40 -7.11 -10.97
CA GLY A 80 -10.79 -6.78 -11.27
C GLY A 80 -11.40 -5.67 -10.41
N ARG A 81 -10.62 -5.05 -9.52
CA ARG A 81 -11.10 -3.99 -8.61
C ARG A 81 -10.56 -2.60 -8.91
N ILE A 82 -9.54 -2.50 -9.76
CA ILE A 82 -8.91 -1.23 -10.12
C ILE A 82 -9.36 -0.81 -11.51
N TRP A 83 -9.86 0.42 -11.58
CA TRP A 83 -10.38 0.99 -12.81
C TRP A 83 -9.72 2.34 -13.07
N ARG A 84 -9.41 2.65 -14.33
CA ARG A 84 -8.92 3.97 -14.73
C ARG A 84 -9.95 4.72 -15.54
N ARG A 85 -9.89 6.05 -15.46
CA ARG A 85 -10.56 6.95 -16.40
C ARG A 85 -9.68 8.15 -16.69
N ILE A 86 -9.69 8.59 -17.95
CA ILE A 86 -9.06 9.84 -18.36
C ILE A 86 -10.11 10.94 -18.26
N ILE A 87 -9.80 11.99 -17.50
CA ILE A 87 -10.68 13.12 -17.23
C ILE A 87 -9.93 14.44 -17.44
N SER A 88 -10.69 15.53 -17.57
CA SER A 88 -10.15 16.88 -17.43
C SER A 88 -9.95 17.25 -15.96
N LYS A 89 -9.09 18.22 -15.68
CA LYS A 89 -8.85 18.73 -14.32
C LYS A 89 -10.13 19.27 -13.65
N HIS A 90 -11.09 19.75 -14.42
CA HIS A 90 -12.34 20.31 -13.91
C HIS A 90 -13.32 19.23 -13.42
N GLU A 91 -13.21 18.00 -13.93
CA GLU A 91 -14.07 16.87 -13.54
C GLU A 91 -13.60 16.20 -12.25
N LEU A 92 -12.32 16.37 -11.87
CA LEU A 92 -11.72 15.68 -10.72
C LEU A 92 -12.53 15.84 -9.43
N PRO A 93 -12.97 17.04 -9.01
CA PRO A 93 -13.76 17.18 -7.77
C PRO A 93 -15.14 16.52 -7.81
N ALA A 94 -15.69 16.23 -9.00
CA ALA A 94 -16.92 15.46 -9.12
C ALA A 94 -16.64 13.97 -8.96
N VAL A 95 -15.61 13.47 -9.65
CA VAL A 95 -15.19 12.07 -9.58
C VAL A 95 -14.75 11.68 -8.18
N GLU A 96 -14.02 12.54 -7.46
CA GLU A 96 -13.61 12.30 -6.07
C GLU A 96 -14.80 12.21 -5.09
N ARG A 97 -15.94 12.85 -5.40
CA ARG A 97 -17.15 12.76 -4.58
C ARG A 97 -17.98 11.51 -4.88
N GLU A 98 -17.92 11.03 -6.12
CA GLU A 98 -18.77 9.95 -6.61
C GLU A 98 -18.09 8.57 -6.51
N HIS A 99 -16.77 8.53 -6.53
CA HIS A 99 -15.99 7.31 -6.59
C HIS A 99 -14.83 7.31 -5.59
N ALA A 100 -14.42 6.11 -5.18
CA ALA A 100 -13.24 5.92 -4.36
C ALA A 100 -11.95 6.11 -5.19
N VAL A 101 -11.57 7.37 -5.43
CA VAL A 101 -10.32 7.72 -6.11
C VAL A 101 -9.14 7.36 -5.21
N ILE A 102 -8.29 6.47 -5.68
CA ILE A 102 -7.09 6.02 -4.97
C ILE A 102 -5.83 6.71 -5.48
N SER A 103 -5.78 7.09 -6.76
CA SER A 103 -4.64 7.84 -7.30
C SER A 103 -5.02 8.73 -8.48
N THR A 104 -4.24 9.80 -8.65
CA THR A 104 -4.43 10.78 -9.73
C THR A 104 -3.07 11.12 -10.33
N LYS A 105 -2.89 10.85 -11.63
CA LYS A 105 -1.65 11.13 -12.39
C LYS A 105 -1.93 12.08 -13.55
N LEU A 106 -0.95 12.92 -13.91
CA LEU A 106 -1.01 13.77 -15.11
C LEU A 106 -0.25 13.10 -16.24
N LEU A 107 -0.94 12.72 -17.32
CA LEU A 107 -0.35 12.09 -18.49
C LEU A 107 -0.72 12.90 -19.74
N ALA A 108 0.30 13.43 -20.43
CA ALA A 108 0.15 14.24 -21.65
C ALA A 108 -0.90 15.38 -21.52
N GLY A 109 -0.95 16.05 -20.37
CA GLY A 109 -1.90 17.14 -20.09
C GLY A 109 -3.32 16.70 -19.75
N ARG A 110 -3.58 15.39 -19.63
CA ARG A 110 -4.84 14.83 -19.14
C ARG A 110 -4.67 14.24 -17.75
N THR A 111 -5.73 14.32 -16.95
CA THR A 111 -5.75 13.72 -15.61
C THR A 111 -6.21 12.27 -15.76
N VAL A 112 -5.40 11.32 -15.30
CA VAL A 112 -5.77 9.92 -15.23
C VAL A 112 -6.01 9.58 -13.77
N VAL A 113 -7.24 9.21 -13.47
CA VAL A 113 -7.63 8.73 -12.14
C VAL A 113 -7.63 7.21 -12.13
N ARG A 114 -7.19 6.62 -11.02
CA ARG A 114 -7.50 5.23 -10.68
C ARG A 114 -8.48 5.22 -9.52
N VAL A 115 -9.48 4.35 -9.61
CA VAL A 115 -10.51 4.17 -8.58
C VAL A 115 -10.57 2.71 -8.14
N PHE A 116 -10.89 2.52 -6.87
CA PHE A 116 -11.20 1.21 -6.31
C PHE A 116 -12.70 0.95 -6.41
N SER A 117 -13.09 -0.18 -6.99
CA SER A 117 -14.49 -0.62 -7.06
C SER A 117 -14.60 -2.11 -7.37
N ASP A 118 -15.43 -2.85 -6.63
CA ASP A 118 -15.70 -4.28 -6.89
C ASP A 118 -16.40 -4.55 -8.23
N THR A 119 -17.00 -3.52 -8.83
CA THR A 119 -17.71 -3.60 -10.13
C THR A 119 -17.39 -2.40 -11.01
N ALA A 120 -17.72 -2.47 -12.30
CA ALA A 120 -17.52 -1.36 -13.24
C ALA A 120 -18.18 -0.06 -12.72
N PRO A 121 -17.40 1.01 -12.43
CA PRO A 121 -17.93 2.23 -11.80
C PRO A 121 -18.87 3.05 -12.69
N GLY A 122 -18.82 2.85 -14.01
CA GLY A 122 -19.66 3.54 -14.96
C GLY A 122 -18.98 3.73 -16.33
N PRO A 123 -19.62 4.50 -17.23
CA PRO A 123 -19.09 4.77 -18.56
C PRO A 123 -17.70 5.44 -18.53
N GLY A 124 -16.82 5.00 -19.42
CA GLY A 124 -15.46 5.55 -19.56
C GLY A 124 -14.45 5.06 -18.54
N PHE A 125 -14.84 4.16 -17.62
CA PHE A 125 -13.90 3.42 -16.78
C PHE A 125 -13.44 2.14 -17.48
N GLU A 126 -12.14 1.94 -17.51
CA GLU A 126 -11.49 0.75 -18.07
C GLU A 126 -10.82 -0.04 -16.94
N PRO A 127 -10.90 -1.38 -16.94
CA PRO A 127 -10.17 -2.19 -15.97
C PRO A 127 -8.67 -2.04 -16.17
N VAL A 128 -7.90 -2.11 -15.09
CA VAL A 128 -6.45 -2.01 -15.10
C VAL A 128 -5.85 -3.17 -14.32
N GLU A 129 -4.74 -3.71 -14.83
CA GLU A 129 -3.94 -4.64 -14.05
C GLU A 129 -3.32 -3.91 -12.85
N PRO A 130 -3.62 -4.32 -11.61
CA PRO A 130 -3.14 -3.64 -10.44
C PRO A 130 -1.64 -3.78 -10.28
N ASP A 131 -1.03 -2.78 -9.66
CA ASP A 131 0.36 -2.80 -9.23
C ASP A 131 0.47 -2.55 -7.72
N LEU A 132 1.69 -2.48 -7.20
CA LEU A 132 1.90 -2.30 -5.77
C LEU A 132 1.59 -0.87 -5.30
N GLU A 133 1.59 0.12 -6.21
CA GLU A 133 1.13 1.47 -5.92
C GLU A 133 -0.38 1.46 -5.62
N ASP A 134 -1.17 0.66 -6.35
CA ASP A 134 -2.59 0.48 -6.08
C ASP A 134 -2.84 -0.19 -4.72
N VAL A 135 -2.01 -1.17 -4.33
CA VAL A 135 -2.07 -1.78 -2.99
C VAL A 135 -1.82 -0.73 -1.92
N TYR A 136 -0.79 0.10 -2.10
CA TYR A 136 -0.46 1.17 -1.18
C TYR A 136 -1.62 2.14 -1.02
N PHE A 137 -2.10 2.73 -2.12
CA PHE A 137 -3.15 3.74 -2.05
C PHE A 137 -4.50 3.17 -1.61
N SER A 138 -4.83 1.93 -2.00
CA SER A 138 -6.05 1.27 -1.52
C SER A 138 -5.99 0.99 -0.02
N THR A 139 -4.81 0.67 0.53
CA THR A 139 -4.61 0.50 1.97
C THR A 139 -4.73 1.84 2.70
N MET A 140 -4.07 2.89 2.19
CA MET A 140 -4.14 4.24 2.77
C MET A 140 -5.57 4.81 2.74
N ALA A 141 -6.35 4.48 1.72
CA ALA A 141 -7.77 4.83 1.62
C ALA A 141 -8.70 3.93 2.46
N GLY A 142 -8.17 2.90 3.13
CA GLY A 142 -8.94 2.01 4.00
C GLY A 142 -9.72 0.90 3.29
N HIS A 143 -9.42 0.62 2.02
CA HIS A 143 -10.03 -0.47 1.24
C HIS A 143 -9.34 -1.82 1.45
N LEU A 144 -8.09 -1.81 1.94
CA LEU A 144 -7.29 -3.00 2.28
C LEU A 144 -6.71 -2.86 3.70
N GLY A 145 -6.39 -4.00 4.34
CA GLY A 145 -5.87 -4.02 5.72
C GLY A 145 -6.97 -4.22 6.77
N ARG A 146 -6.59 -4.64 7.99
CA ARG A 146 -7.48 -5.23 9.03
C ARG A 146 -8.82 -4.49 9.21
N ARG A 147 -9.97 -5.17 9.11
CA ARG A 147 -10.60 -6.05 10.13
C ARG A 147 -9.62 -7.02 10.80
N ARG A 148 -9.50 -6.95 12.14
CA ARG A 148 -8.69 -7.86 12.97
C ARG A 148 -9.05 -9.32 12.70
N GLU A 149 -8.12 -10.09 12.16
CA GLU A 149 -8.13 -11.54 12.35
C GLU A 149 -7.81 -11.82 13.82
N GLN A 150 -8.80 -12.36 14.54
CA GLN A 150 -8.61 -13.10 15.77
C GLN A 150 -7.64 -14.26 15.51
N PRO A 151 -6.76 -14.61 16.45
CA PRO A 151 -6.03 -15.86 16.35
C PRO A 151 -7.03 -17.02 16.28
N GLU A 152 -6.83 -17.93 15.32
CA GLU A 152 -7.53 -19.21 15.22
C GLU A 152 -7.52 -19.92 16.59
N PRO A 153 -8.59 -20.62 16.98
CA PRO A 153 -8.58 -21.38 18.21
C PRO A 153 -7.52 -22.46 18.09
N GLU A 154 -6.52 -22.35 18.96
CA GLU A 154 -5.51 -23.36 19.26
C GLU A 154 -6.20 -24.71 19.47
N ALA A 155 -6.04 -25.61 18.50
CA ALA A 155 -6.38 -27.01 18.69
C ALA A 155 -5.41 -27.57 19.75
N ALA A 156 -5.88 -27.59 20.99
CA ALA A 156 -5.23 -28.25 22.10
C ALA A 156 -5.18 -29.78 21.85
N PRO A 157 -4.15 -30.48 22.36
CA PRO A 157 -3.85 -31.88 22.05
C PRO A 157 -4.91 -32.89 22.50
#